data_AF-A0A2D8FT23-F1
#
_entry.id   AF-A0A2D8FT23-F1
#
_cell.length_a   1.000
_cell.length_b   1.000
_cell.length_c   1.000
_cell.angle_alpha   90.00
_cell.angle_beta   90.00
_cell.angle_gamma   90.00
#
_symmetry.space_group_name_H-M   'P 1'
#
loop_
_entity.id
_entity.type
_entity.pdbx_description
1 polymer ?
#
loop_
_entity_poly.entity_id
_entity_poly.type
_entity_poly.pdbx_seq_one_letter_code
_entity_poly.pdbx_strand_id
1 'polypeptide(L)' 'MQDANAKQDASTDTPHAKRVEPREGKPDQLEHRVNPEEGREEALIDESVEETFPASDPISPKHIT' A
#
# COMPACT_ATOMS: atom_id res chain seq x y z
N MET A 1 18.88 12.72 -30.19
CA MET A 1 19.04 11.54 -29.31
C MET A 1 17.74 10.79 -29.35
N GLN A 2 17.74 9.54 -29.80
CA GLN A 2 16.56 8.68 -29.73
C GLN A 2 16.69 7.90 -28.43
N ASP A 3 15.85 8.21 -27.45
CA ASP A 3 15.85 7.51 -26.17
C ASP A 3 15.41 6.07 -26.39
N ALA A 4 16.32 5.12 -26.18
CA ALA A 4 16.12 3.71 -26.47
C ALA A 4 14.98 3.05 -25.66
N ASN A 5 14.45 3.74 -24.65
CA ASN A 5 13.37 3.26 -23.78
C ASN A 5 11.99 3.87 -24.07
N ALA A 6 11.86 4.80 -25.02
CA ALA A 6 10.61 5.54 -25.21
C ALA A 6 9.42 4.72 -25.75
N LYS A 7 9.58 3.41 -26.01
CA LYS A 7 8.55 2.54 -26.63
C LYS A 7 8.37 1.17 -25.95
N GLN A 8 8.74 1.01 -24.67
CA GLN A 8 8.60 -0.29 -24.02
C GLN A 8 7.15 -0.62 -23.61
N ASP A 9 6.31 0.40 -23.35
CA ASP A 9 4.95 0.20 -22.85
C ASP A 9 3.87 0.12 -23.95
N ALA A 10 4.24 0.27 -25.23
CA ALA A 10 3.30 0.29 -26.36
C ALA A 10 3.13 -1.08 -27.05
N SER A 11 3.83 -2.11 -26.57
CA SER A 11 3.77 -3.46 -27.17
C SER A 11 2.51 -4.19 -26.72
N THR A 12 1.71 -4.64 -27.70
CA THR A 12 0.47 -5.41 -27.46
C THR A 12 0.74 -6.82 -26.92
N ASP A 13 1.95 -7.33 -27.10
CA ASP A 13 2.39 -8.64 -26.60
C ASP A 13 2.87 -8.59 -25.15
N THR A 14 2.95 -7.40 -24.54
CA THR A 14 3.33 -7.27 -23.12
C THR A 14 2.20 -7.80 -22.24
N PRO A 15 2.50 -8.64 -21.23
CA PRO A 15 1.48 -9.09 -20.29
C PRO A 15 0.87 -7.87 -19.57
N HIS A 16 -0.45 -7.89 -19.40
CA HIS A 16 -1.23 -6.82 -18.76
C HIS A 16 -0.79 -6.49 -17.32
N ALA A 17 -0.02 -7.37 -16.68
CA ALA A 17 0.55 -7.16 -15.36
C ALA A 17 1.92 -7.84 -15.25
N LYS A 18 2.80 -7.26 -14.42
CA LYS A 18 4.06 -7.89 -14.03
C LYS A 18 3.76 -9.13 -13.19
N ARG A 19 4.29 -10.29 -13.57
CA ARG A 19 4.22 -11.50 -12.75
C ARG A 19 5.05 -11.31 -11.48
N VAL A 20 4.49 -11.72 -10.36
CA VAL A 20 5.14 -11.72 -9.05
C VAL A 20 4.93 -13.07 -8.39
N GLU A 21 5.90 -13.51 -7.61
CA GLU A 21 5.75 -14.71 -6.79
C GLU A 21 4.63 -14.50 -5.77
N PRO A 22 3.69 -15.45 -5.63
CA PRO A 22 2.65 -15.37 -4.61
C PRO A 22 3.28 -15.29 -3.23
N ARG A 23 2.90 -14.28 -2.45
CA ARG A 23 3.29 -14.19 -1.04
C ARG A 23 2.32 -15.02 -0.20
N GLU A 24 2.86 -15.74 0.78
CA GLU A 24 2.02 -16.45 1.75
C GLU A 24 1.36 -15.46 2.73
N GLY A 25 0.12 -15.74 3.08
CA GLY A 25 -0.66 -14.94 4.02
C GLY A 25 -1.34 -13.71 3.40
N LYS A 26 -2.06 -12.97 4.24
CA LYS A 26 -2.72 -11.72 3.84
C LYS A 26 -1.67 -10.61 3.78
N PRO A 27 -1.56 -9.86 2.66
CA PRO A 27 -0.64 -8.73 2.59
C PRO A 27 -1.04 -7.68 3.62
N ASP A 28 -0.10 -7.29 4.47
CA ASP A 28 -0.31 -6.23 5.45
C ASP A 28 -0.13 -4.86 4.78
N GLN A 29 -1.23 -4.11 4.72
CA GLN A 29 -1.27 -2.80 4.07
C GLN A 29 -0.43 -1.75 4.81
N LEU A 30 -0.03 -2.03 6.05
CA LEU A 30 0.77 -1.13 6.87
C LEU A 30 2.26 -1.43 6.88
N GLU A 31 2.75 -2.49 6.20
CA GLU A 31 4.17 -2.87 6.26
C GLU A 31 5.15 -1.74 5.92
N HIS A 32 4.74 -0.83 5.02
CA HIS A 32 5.55 0.30 4.59
C HIS A 32 5.43 1.54 5.50
N ARG A 33 4.46 1.54 6.43
CA ARG A 33 4.16 2.64 7.36
C ARG A 33 4.45 2.29 8.82
N VAL A 34 4.66 1.01 9.12
CA VAL A 34 5.08 0.56 10.45
C VAL A 34 6.53 0.97 10.69
N ASN A 35 6.72 1.93 11.58
CA ASN A 35 8.02 2.19 12.19
C ASN A 35 8.28 1.10 13.24
N PRO A 36 9.38 0.33 13.15
CA PRO A 36 9.68 -0.74 14.11
C PRO A 36 9.85 -0.25 15.56
N GLU A 37 10.11 1.05 15.77
CA GLU A 37 10.23 1.64 17.12
C GLU A 37 8.89 2.07 17.74
N GLU A 38 7.88 2.40 16.92
CA GLU A 38 6.56 2.88 17.36
C GLU A 38 5.52 1.75 17.42
N GLY A 39 5.74 0.66 16.68
CA GLY A 39 4.87 -0.52 16.70
C GLY A 39 3.64 -0.39 15.81
N ARG A 40 2.90 -1.49 15.68
CA ARG A 40 1.82 -1.63 14.69
C ARG A 40 0.53 -0.90 15.08
N GLU A 41 0.27 -0.77 16.37
CA GLU A 41 -0.95 -0.13 16.89
C GLU A 41 -0.92 1.39 16.68
N GLU A 42 0.23 2.03 16.84
CA GLU A 42 0.37 3.47 16.60
C GLU A 42 0.24 3.80 15.11
N ALA A 43 0.83 2.98 14.22
CA ALA A 43 0.64 3.13 12.78
C ALA A 43 -0.83 2.97 12.34
N LEU A 44 -1.62 2.15 13.03
CA LEU A 44 -3.07 2.02 12.79
C LEU A 44 -3.84 3.26 13.24
N ILE A 45 -3.45 3.85 14.37
CA ILE A 45 -4.06 5.07 14.90
C ILE A 45 -3.78 6.24 13.97
N ASP A 46 -2.55 6.41 13.50
CA ASP A 46 -2.17 7.49 12.59
C ASP A 46 -2.95 7.42 11.26
N GLU A 47 -3.02 6.25 10.62
CA GLU A 47 -3.83 6.05 9.41
C GLU A 47 -5.31 6.39 9.69
N SER A 48 -5.85 5.93 10.82
CA SER A 48 -7.25 6.19 11.19
C SER A 48 -7.51 7.68 11.42
N VAL A 49 -6.56 8.43 11.98
CA VAL A 49 -6.68 9.88 12.19
C VAL A 49 -6.62 10.63 10.86
N GLU A 50 -5.73 10.23 9.95
CA GLU A 50 -5.63 10.82 8.60
C GLU A 50 -6.89 10.57 7.76
N GLU A 51 -7.52 9.40 7.90
CA GLU A 51 -8.76 9.04 7.20
C GLU A 51 -10.02 9.65 7.83
N THR A 52 -9.94 10.10 9.10
CA THR A 52 -11.10 10.63 9.85
C THR A 52 -11.14 12.15 9.83
N PHE A 53 -11.48 12.73 8.67
CA PHE A 53 -12.06 14.09 8.55
C PHE A 53 -13.02 14.09 7.34
N PRO A 54 -14.31 14.50 7.44
CA PRO A 54 -14.97 15.32 8.48
C PRO A 54 -16.02 14.57 9.34
N ALA A 55 -16.05 13.23 9.34
CA ALA A 55 -17.13 12.47 10.00
C ALA A 55 -17.00 12.52 11.53
N SER A 56 -17.99 13.12 12.19
CA SER A 56 -18.14 13.39 13.64
C SER A 56 -18.04 12.18 14.59
N ASP A 57 -17.67 10.99 14.12
CA ASP A 57 -17.56 9.79 14.96
C ASP A 57 -16.15 9.65 15.55
N PRO A 58 -16.00 9.23 16.82
CA PRO A 58 -14.71 8.99 17.42
C PRO A 58 -13.92 7.92 16.64
N ILE A 59 -12.60 8.12 16.52
CA ILE A 59 -11.73 7.17 15.82
C ILE A 59 -11.86 5.77 16.44
N SER A 60 -12.07 4.76 15.60
CA SER A 60 -12.00 3.36 16.01
C SER A 60 -10.81 2.74 15.29
N PRO A 61 -9.72 2.36 15.99
CA PRO A 61 -8.55 1.79 15.35
C PRO A 61 -8.94 0.50 14.61
N LYS A 62 -8.31 0.29 13.46
CA LYS A 62 -8.55 -0.86 12.60
C LYS A 62 -8.05 -2.13 13.28
N HIS A 63 -8.98 -3.01 13.68
CA HIS A 63 -8.63 -4.28 14.34
C HIS A 63 -8.30 -5.34 13.29
N ILE A 64 -7.03 -5.69 13.17
CA ILE A 64 -6.55 -6.76 12.30
C ILE A 64 -6.35 -8.00 13.18
N THR A 65 -7.26 -8.98 13.08
CA THR A 65 -7.11 -10.33 13.67
C THR A 65 -6.44 -11.28 12.70
#